data_AF-A0AAU5TZE4-F1
#
_entry.id   AF-A0AAU5TZE4-F1
#
_cell.length_a   1.000
_cell.length_b   1.000
_cell.length_c   1.000
_cell.angle_alpha   90.00
_cell.angle_beta   90.00
_cell.angle_gamma   90.00
#
_symmetry.space_group_name_H-M   'P 1'
#
loop_
_entity.id
_entity.type
_entity.pdbx_description
1 polymer ?
#
loop_
_entity_poly.entity_id
_entity_poly.type
_entity_poly.pdbx_seq_one_letter_code
_entity_poly.pdbx_strand_id
1 'polypeptide(L)'
;MRSAQILGTGQLIELSRRLRAAGGPKLRANTARRVRRAAEPLHRDLQQAIRSQPLVSEGRKPGKRGGPSPTTRPFRAMLAGGIRISVRSGGTPGARVWMDFSRLEPGARGVPKQIDDGRLRHPVFGNKRRWANQWARPSGWWTKTVRDGTPRMRAEIERVLGDVRRDLQ
;
A
#
# COMPACT_ATOMS: atom_id res chain seq x y z
N MET A 1 8.03 5.76 7.92
CA MET A 1 6.99 4.84 7.42
C MET A 1 7.58 4.11 6.23
N ARG A 2 8.02 2.87 6.44
CA ARG A 2 8.85 2.13 5.47
C ARG A 2 7.91 1.46 4.46
N SER A 3 8.20 1.63 3.18
CA SER A 3 7.50 0.90 2.12
C SER A 3 7.57 -0.61 2.35
N ALA A 4 6.48 -1.34 2.11
CA ALA A 4 6.52 -2.78 2.00
C ALA A 4 7.20 -3.16 0.67
N GLN A 5 8.52 -3.28 0.71
CA GLN A 5 9.28 -3.80 -0.41
C GLN A 5 9.28 -5.32 -0.31
N ILE A 6 8.62 -5.98 -1.26
CA ILE A 6 8.90 -7.38 -1.54
C ILE A 6 10.04 -7.34 -2.56
N LEU A 7 11.25 -7.19 -2.04
CA LEU A 7 12.49 -7.24 -2.82
C LEU A 7 12.83 -8.70 -3.09
N GLY A 8 13.30 -8.93 -4.31
CA GLY A 8 13.53 -10.24 -4.87
C GLY A 8 14.50 -11.05 -4.03
N THR A 9 14.00 -12.16 -3.51
CA THR A 9 14.79 -13.36 -3.21
C THR A 9 15.72 -13.61 -4.41
N GLY A 10 17.01 -13.94 -4.18
CA GLY A 10 18.04 -14.02 -5.24
C GLY A 10 17.63 -14.82 -6.50
N GLN A 11 16.70 -15.77 -6.36
CA GLN A 11 16.07 -16.54 -7.43
C GLN A 11 15.37 -15.67 -8.51
N LEU A 12 14.80 -14.52 -8.15
CA LEU A 12 14.17 -13.59 -9.09
C LEU A 12 15.19 -12.96 -10.05
N ILE A 13 16.39 -12.65 -9.58
CA ILE A 13 17.44 -12.01 -10.40
C ILE A 13 17.90 -12.97 -11.49
N GLU A 14 18.13 -14.24 -11.15
CA GLU A 14 18.58 -15.25 -12.10
C GLU A 14 17.53 -15.51 -13.19
N LEU A 15 16.25 -15.60 -12.81
CA LEU A 15 15.16 -15.75 -13.77
C LEU A 15 14.98 -14.52 -14.66
N SER A 16 15.18 -13.29 -14.17
CA SER A 16 15.19 -12.10 -15.04
C SER A 16 16.31 -12.12 -16.07
N ARG A 17 17.48 -12.66 -15.72
CA ARG A 17 18.59 -12.82 -16.66
C ARG A 17 18.21 -13.79 -17.78
N ARG A 18 17.64 -14.95 -17.45
CA ARG A 18 17.15 -15.93 -18.43
C ARG A 18 16.00 -15.38 -19.29
N LEU A 19 15.04 -14.69 -18.68
CA LEU A 19 13.97 -13.98 -19.37
C LEU A 19 14.48 -12.92 -20.36
N ARG A 20 15.57 -12.23 -20.02
CA ARG A 20 16.21 -11.27 -20.94
C ARG A 20 16.96 -11.95 -22.07
N ALA A 21 17.60 -13.09 -21.81
CA ALA A 21 18.34 -13.84 -22.81
C ALA A 21 17.43 -14.58 -23.80
N ALA A 22 16.34 -15.19 -23.33
CA ALA A 22 15.54 -16.14 -24.11
C ALA A 22 14.09 -15.71 -24.40
N GLY A 23 13.51 -14.78 -23.62
CA GLY A 23 12.05 -14.56 -23.60
C GLY A 23 11.48 -13.54 -24.58
N GLY A 24 12.31 -12.72 -25.23
CA GLY A 24 11.83 -11.61 -26.08
C GLY A 24 10.90 -10.60 -25.37
N PRO A 25 10.41 -9.56 -26.07
CA PRO A 25 9.59 -8.49 -25.47
C PRO A 25 8.21 -8.97 -24.98
N LYS A 26 7.58 -9.91 -25.71
CA LYS A 26 6.22 -10.39 -25.41
C LYS A 26 6.16 -11.19 -24.10
N LEU A 27 7.09 -12.12 -23.86
CA LEU A 27 7.13 -12.89 -22.61
C LEU A 27 7.40 -12.00 -21.40
N ARG A 28 8.27 -11.00 -21.55
CA ARG A 28 8.55 -10.01 -20.49
C ARG A 28 7.32 -9.19 -20.12
N ALA A 29 6.57 -8.71 -21.12
CA ALA A 29 5.33 -7.97 -20.91
C ALA A 29 4.25 -8.85 -20.26
N ASN A 30 4.13 -10.10 -20.70
CA ASN A 30 3.20 -11.07 -20.12
C ASN A 30 3.56 -11.38 -18.65
N THR A 31 4.83 -11.69 -18.38
CA THR A 31 5.35 -11.95 -17.03
C THR A 31 5.10 -10.76 -16.11
N ALA A 32 5.42 -9.53 -16.55
CA ALA A 32 5.16 -8.33 -15.77
C ALA A 32 3.67 -8.15 -15.44
N ARG A 33 2.78 -8.48 -16.38
CA ARG A 33 1.32 -8.45 -16.17
C ARG A 33 0.87 -9.49 -15.15
N ARG A 34 1.38 -10.72 -15.23
CA ARG A 34 1.09 -11.80 -14.27
C ARG A 34 1.58 -11.46 -12.86
N VAL A 35 2.81 -10.95 -12.74
CA VAL A 35 3.37 -10.46 -11.48
C VAL A 35 2.56 -9.30 -10.91
N ARG A 36 2.07 -8.37 -11.75
CA ARG A 36 1.18 -7.30 -11.29
C ARG A 36 -0.12 -7.85 -10.73
N ARG A 37 -0.74 -8.82 -11.42
CA ARG A 37 -1.96 -9.49 -10.96
C ARG A 37 -1.77 -10.20 -9.62
N ALA A 38 -0.59 -10.79 -9.37
CA ALA A 38 -0.27 -11.41 -8.08
C ALA A 38 -0.23 -10.40 -6.91
N ALA A 39 0.18 -9.15 -7.16
CA ALA A 39 0.23 -8.08 -6.16
C ALA A 39 -1.10 -7.33 -5.98
N GLU A 40 -2.04 -7.48 -6.92
CA GLU A 40 -3.33 -6.79 -6.94
C GLU A 40 -4.20 -7.06 -5.70
N PRO A 41 -4.29 -8.30 -5.17
CA PRO A 41 -5.05 -8.56 -3.96
C PRO A 41 -4.54 -7.77 -2.74
N LEU A 42 -3.22 -7.79 -2.47
CA LEU A 42 -2.62 -7.03 -1.37
C LEU A 42 -2.87 -5.52 -1.52
N HIS A 43 -2.81 -5.00 -2.75
CA HIS A 43 -3.11 -3.60 -3.01
C HIS A 43 -4.56 -3.24 -2.68
N ARG A 44 -5.52 -4.07 -3.10
CA ARG A 44 -6.94 -3.88 -2.78
C ARG A 44 -7.21 -3.97 -1.28
N ASP A 45 -6.61 -4.95 -0.61
CA ASP A 45 -6.72 -5.14 0.83
C ASP A 45 -6.22 -3.91 1.58
N LEU A 46 -5.06 -3.36 1.17
CA LEU A 46 -4.52 -2.12 1.74
C LEU A 46 -5.42 -0.90 1.49
N GLN A 47 -5.96 -0.76 0.28
CA GLN A 47 -6.90 0.32 0.01
C GLN A 47 -8.19 0.19 0.81
N GLN A 48 -8.69 -1.03 0.98
CA GLN A 48 -9.90 -1.30 1.76
C GLN A 48 -9.66 -1.07 3.26
N ALA A 49 -8.50 -1.48 3.78
CA ALA A 49 -8.13 -1.30 5.17
C ALA A 49 -8.16 0.19 5.56
N ILE A 50 -7.53 1.08 4.77
CA ILE A 50 -7.55 2.52 5.09
C ILE A 50 -8.93 3.18 4.86
N ARG A 51 -9.74 2.69 3.91
CA ARG A 51 -11.12 3.18 3.68
C ARG A 51 -12.05 2.84 4.84
N SER A 52 -11.95 1.61 5.33
CA SER A 52 -12.82 1.07 6.38
C SER A 52 -12.31 1.36 7.81
N GLN A 53 -11.07 1.83 7.96
CA GLN A 53 -10.45 2.08 9.25
C GLN A 53 -11.33 2.96 10.17
N PRO A 54 -11.80 2.44 11.32
CA PRO A 54 -12.51 3.24 12.30
C PRO A 54 -11.60 4.34 12.84
N LEU A 55 -12.10 5.57 12.88
CA LEU A 55 -11.43 6.73 13.48
C LEU A 55 -12.38 7.32 14.53
N VAL A 56 -12.18 6.90 15.77
CA VAL A 56 -13.03 7.33 16.89
C VAL A 56 -12.45 8.61 17.47
N SER A 57 -13.25 9.68 17.50
CA SER A 57 -12.82 10.95 18.09
C SER A 57 -12.81 10.85 19.62
N GLU A 58 -11.88 11.55 20.26
CA GLU A 58 -11.98 11.86 21.69
C GLU A 58 -13.33 12.57 21.90
N GLY A 59 -14.20 12.00 22.74
CA GLY A 59 -15.60 12.39 22.85
C GLY A 59 -15.78 13.90 23.02
N ARG A 60 -16.78 14.49 22.35
CA ARG A 60 -17.08 15.91 22.51
C ARG A 60 -17.59 16.16 23.93
N LYS A 61 -17.22 17.30 24.52
CA LYS A 61 -17.90 17.81 25.72
C LYS A 61 -19.40 17.98 25.42
N PRO A 62 -20.29 17.69 26.38
CA PRO A 62 -21.74 17.83 26.20
C PRO A 62 -22.10 19.21 25.62
N GLY A 63 -23.01 19.23 24.63
CA GLY A 63 -23.56 20.48 24.06
C GLY A 63 -22.80 21.13 22.89
N LYS A 64 -21.70 20.55 22.39
CA LYS A 64 -20.95 21.10 21.23
C LYS A 64 -21.27 20.33 19.93
N ARG A 65 -21.93 20.96 18.96
CA ARG A 65 -22.07 20.44 17.57
C ARG A 65 -20.75 20.65 16.81
N GLY A 66 -20.31 19.64 16.07
CA GLY A 66 -19.15 19.76 15.18
C GLY A 66 -19.54 20.43 13.87
N GLY A 67 -18.64 21.27 13.33
CA GLY A 67 -18.79 21.82 11.99
C GLY A 67 -18.53 20.77 10.89
N PRO A 68 -18.91 21.07 9.64
CA PRO A 68 -18.61 20.24 8.48
C PRO A 68 -17.11 19.94 8.37
N SER A 69 -16.74 18.75 7.87
CA SER A 69 -15.33 18.45 7.58
C SER A 69 -14.81 19.43 6.53
N PRO A 70 -13.66 20.11 6.74
CA PRO A 70 -13.12 21.06 5.78
C PRO A 70 -12.55 20.39 4.51
N THR A 71 -12.53 19.05 4.47
CA THR A 71 -12.01 18.28 3.34
C THR A 71 -13.12 17.96 2.34
N THR A 72 -13.01 18.49 1.13
CA THR A 72 -13.97 18.29 0.01
C THR A 72 -13.91 16.88 -0.60
N ARG A 73 -12.80 16.15 -0.40
CA ARG A 73 -12.67 14.73 -0.77
C ARG A 73 -12.97 13.85 0.43
N PRO A 74 -13.58 12.66 0.25
CA PRO A 74 -13.59 11.66 1.32
C PRO A 74 -12.14 11.32 1.66
N PHE A 75 -11.67 11.84 2.79
CA PHE A 75 -10.27 11.85 3.23
C PHE A 75 -9.61 10.47 3.12
N ARG A 76 -10.33 9.42 3.51
CA ARG A 76 -9.84 8.04 3.41
C ARG A 76 -9.65 7.55 1.97
N ALA A 77 -10.47 8.01 1.03
CA ALA A 77 -10.31 7.71 -0.39
C ALA A 77 -9.05 8.37 -0.96
N MET A 78 -8.73 9.59 -0.52
CA MET A 78 -7.46 10.25 -0.87
C MET A 78 -6.26 9.43 -0.35
N LEU A 79 -6.29 8.99 0.92
CA LEU A 79 -5.23 8.13 1.47
C LEU A 79 -5.10 6.81 0.69
N ALA A 80 -6.22 6.16 0.36
CA ALA A 80 -6.24 4.93 -0.45
C ALA A 80 -5.68 5.14 -1.86
N GLY A 81 -5.94 6.31 -2.47
CA GLY A 81 -5.42 6.70 -3.78
C GLY A 81 -3.89 6.87 -3.81
N GLY A 82 -3.27 7.08 -2.64
CA GLY A 82 -1.82 7.12 -2.47
C GLY A 82 -1.15 5.73 -2.53
N ILE A 83 -1.90 4.63 -2.44
CA ILE A 83 -1.31 3.28 -2.44
C ILE A 83 -1.08 2.81 -3.88
N ARG A 84 0.16 2.42 -4.21
CA ARG A 84 0.59 2.10 -5.57
C ARG A 84 1.26 0.74 -5.67
N ILE A 85 1.06 0.09 -6.82
CA ILE A 85 1.81 -1.09 -7.25
C ILE A 85 2.84 -0.66 -8.31
N SER A 86 4.07 -1.09 -8.15
CA SER A 86 5.12 -1.02 -9.17
C SER A 86 5.60 -2.43 -9.47
N VAL A 87 5.70 -2.78 -10.75
CA VAL A 87 6.32 -4.03 -11.19
C VAL A 87 7.58 -3.69 -11.95
N ARG A 88 8.68 -4.31 -11.56
CA ARG A 88 9.95 -4.23 -12.27
C ARG A 88 10.17 -5.53 -13.03
N SER A 89 10.67 -5.41 -14.25
CA SER A 89 10.99 -6.52 -15.17
C SER A 89 12.44 -6.48 -15.67
N GLY A 90 13.27 -5.62 -15.07
CA GLY A 90 14.69 -5.43 -15.38
C GLY A 90 15.62 -6.20 -14.44
N GLY A 91 16.76 -5.61 -14.09
CA GLY A 91 17.80 -6.14 -13.19
C GLY A 91 17.29 -6.93 -11.99
N THR A 92 16.28 -6.38 -11.34
CA THR A 92 15.62 -6.91 -10.15
C THR A 92 14.12 -7.03 -10.42
N PRO A 93 13.66 -8.15 -10.99
CA PRO A 93 12.23 -8.32 -11.24
C PRO A 93 11.49 -8.48 -9.91
N GLY A 94 10.25 -8.03 -9.87
CA GLY A 94 9.41 -8.16 -8.68
C GLY A 94 8.28 -7.14 -8.65
N ALA A 95 7.40 -7.29 -7.67
CA ALA A 95 6.32 -6.34 -7.39
C ALA A 95 6.57 -5.64 -6.05
N ARG A 96 6.36 -4.33 -6.04
CA ARG A 96 6.40 -3.48 -4.84
C ARG A 96 5.05 -2.82 -4.64
N VAL A 97 4.51 -2.92 -3.43
CA VAL A 97 3.36 -2.13 -2.99
C VAL A 97 3.85 -1.06 -2.02
N TRP A 98 3.57 0.21 -2.30
CA TRP A 98 4.11 1.31 -1.52
C TRP A 98 3.13 2.48 -1.45
N MET A 99 3.33 3.35 -0.47
CA MET A 99 2.56 4.58 -0.33
C MET A 99 3.30 5.76 -0.98
N ASP A 100 2.64 6.35 -1.97
CA ASP A 100 3.08 7.55 -2.68
C ASP A 100 2.61 8.82 -1.98
N PHE A 101 3.48 9.34 -1.10
CA PHE A 101 3.22 10.57 -0.35
C PHE A 101 3.15 11.83 -1.22
N SER A 102 3.63 11.79 -2.47
CA SER A 102 3.53 12.93 -3.40
C SER A 102 2.08 13.19 -3.83
N ARG A 103 1.23 12.16 -3.76
CA ARG A 103 -0.20 12.23 -4.11
C ARG A 103 -1.10 12.60 -2.94
N LEU A 104 -0.53 12.74 -1.75
CA LEU A 104 -1.25 13.16 -0.57
C LEU A 104 -1.13 14.68 -0.42
N GLU A 105 -2.18 15.30 0.13
CA GLU A 105 -2.11 16.70 0.53
C GLU A 105 -0.93 16.93 1.49
N PRO A 106 -0.22 18.07 1.42
CA PRO A 106 0.97 18.32 2.24
C PRO A 106 0.75 18.06 3.74
N GLY A 107 -0.40 18.46 4.28
CA GLY A 107 -0.78 18.23 5.68
C GLY A 107 -1.15 16.79 6.03
N ALA A 108 -1.44 15.94 5.03
CA ALA A 108 -1.87 14.56 5.22
C ALA A 108 -0.73 13.54 5.13
N ARG A 109 0.50 13.95 4.77
CA ARG A 109 1.64 13.02 4.58
C ARG A 109 1.99 12.18 5.81
N GLY A 110 1.81 12.72 7.01
CA GLY A 110 2.06 12.01 8.27
C GLY A 110 0.89 11.14 8.74
N VAL A 111 -0.31 11.34 8.19
CA VAL A 111 -1.55 10.69 8.66
C VAL A 111 -1.50 9.17 8.50
N PRO A 112 -1.12 8.60 7.35
CA PRO A 112 -1.06 7.15 7.19
C PRO A 112 -0.27 6.43 8.29
N LYS A 113 0.86 7.01 8.73
CA LYS A 113 1.69 6.48 9.81
C LYS A 113 0.95 6.56 11.14
N GLN A 114 0.38 7.72 11.46
CA GLN A 114 -0.35 7.93 12.71
C GLN A 114 -1.56 7.00 12.85
N ILE A 115 -2.25 6.71 11.73
CA ILE A 115 -3.36 5.74 11.70
C ILE A 115 -2.82 4.32 11.90
N ASP A 116 -1.68 3.96 11.29
CA ASP A 116 -1.05 2.65 11.50
C ASP A 116 -0.61 2.46 12.96
N ASP A 117 -0.04 3.51 13.57
CA ASP A 117 0.37 3.54 14.98
C ASP A 117 -0.84 3.54 15.95
N GLY A 118 -2.07 3.77 15.45
CA GLY A 118 -3.30 3.71 16.24
C GLY A 118 -3.81 5.05 16.79
N ARG A 119 -3.09 6.15 16.58
CA ARG A 119 -3.48 7.48 17.07
C ARG A 119 -3.16 8.58 16.07
N LEU A 120 -4.20 9.19 15.54
CA LEU A 120 -4.17 10.37 14.68
C LEU A 120 -4.32 11.63 15.53
N ARG A 121 -3.28 12.46 15.57
CA ARG A 121 -3.28 13.74 16.28
C ARG A 121 -3.21 14.87 15.26
N HIS A 122 -4.24 15.71 15.22
CA HIS A 122 -4.36 16.77 14.22
C HIS A 122 -4.86 18.09 14.85
N PRO A 123 -4.51 19.25 14.28
CA PRO A 123 -5.11 20.51 14.68
C PRO A 123 -6.61 20.51 14.33
N VAL A 124 -7.42 21.11 15.19
CA VAL A 124 -8.86 21.27 14.97
C VAL A 124 -9.06 22.36 13.92
N PHE A 125 -9.57 22.00 12.73
CA PHE A 125 -9.77 22.92 11.60
C PHE A 125 -8.52 23.76 11.24
N GLY A 126 -7.32 23.18 11.38
CA GLY A 126 -6.06 23.90 11.11
C GLY A 126 -5.57 24.83 12.23
N ASN A 127 -6.32 24.98 13.32
CA ASN A 127 -5.89 25.76 14.48
C ASN A 127 -4.76 25.05 15.25
N LYS A 128 -3.52 25.50 15.08
CA LYS A 128 -2.33 24.93 15.75
C LYS A 128 -2.32 25.08 17.28
N ARG A 129 -3.19 25.93 17.85
CA ARG A 129 -3.35 26.09 19.31
C ARG A 129 -4.30 25.07 19.92
N ARG A 130 -5.10 24.35 19.11
CA ARG A 130 -6.06 23.35 19.57
C ARG A 130 -5.90 22.06 18.81
N TRP A 131 -5.54 21.00 19.53
CA TRP A 131 -5.29 19.68 18.96
C TRP A 131 -6.39 18.71 19.38
N ALA A 132 -6.79 17.85 18.46
CA ALA A 132 -7.70 16.74 18.71
C ALA A 132 -6.97 15.41 18.50
N ASN A 133 -7.37 14.40 19.27
CA ASN A 133 -6.98 13.02 19.03
C ASN A 133 -8.14 12.26 18.38
N GLN A 134 -7.79 11.41 17.43
CA GLN A 134 -8.62 10.35 16.88
C GLN A 134 -7.88 9.02 17.04
N TRP A 135 -8.62 7.99 17.43
CA TRP A 135 -8.09 6.65 17.70
C TRP A 135 -8.43 5.73 16.54
N ALA A 136 -7.40 5.14 15.94
CA ALA A 136 -7.50 4.15 14.88
C ALA A 136 -7.45 2.76 15.52
N ARG A 137 -8.62 2.20 15.86
CA ARG A 137 -8.75 0.89 16.51
C ARG A 137 -9.61 -0.05 15.66
N PRO A 138 -9.13 -1.27 15.35
CA PRO A 138 -7.78 -1.79 15.61
C PRO A 138 -6.70 -1.02 14.83
N SER A 139 -5.48 -0.94 15.37
CA SER A 139 -4.34 -0.29 14.71
C SER A 139 -3.63 -1.26 13.74
N GLY A 140 -2.64 -0.75 13.02
CA GLY A 140 -1.82 -1.57 12.12
C GLY A 140 -2.43 -1.80 10.74
N TRP A 141 -3.30 -0.91 10.24
CA TRP A 141 -3.95 -1.07 8.93
C TRP A 141 -2.97 -1.38 7.79
N TRP A 142 -1.74 -0.85 7.84
CA TRP A 142 -0.68 -1.14 6.87
C TRP A 142 0.14 -2.34 7.33
N THR A 143 0.68 -2.29 8.55
CA THR A 143 1.63 -3.30 9.05
C THR A 143 1.00 -4.69 9.13
N LYS A 144 -0.24 -4.80 9.63
CA LYS A 144 -1.01 -6.04 9.69
C LYS A 144 -1.34 -6.55 8.29
N THR A 145 -1.91 -5.70 7.45
CA THR A 145 -2.32 -6.10 6.08
C THR A 145 -1.14 -6.56 5.24
N VAL A 146 0.02 -5.88 5.36
CA VAL A 146 1.26 -6.31 4.68
C VAL A 146 1.73 -7.66 5.23
N ARG A 147 1.80 -7.82 6.55
CA ARG A 147 2.22 -9.09 7.17
C ARG A 147 1.34 -10.26 6.71
N ASP A 148 0.03 -10.06 6.72
CA ASP A 148 -0.95 -11.11 6.43
C ASP A 148 -1.02 -11.40 4.91
N GLY A 149 -0.87 -10.39 4.06
CA GLY A 149 -0.97 -10.53 2.59
C GLY A 149 0.34 -10.87 1.85
N THR A 150 1.50 -10.61 2.46
CA THR A 150 2.82 -10.86 1.83
C THR A 150 3.05 -12.33 1.45
N PRO A 151 2.75 -13.33 2.31
CA PRO A 151 2.96 -14.74 1.97
C PRO A 151 2.19 -15.16 0.71
N ARG A 152 0.92 -14.78 0.61
CA ARG A 152 0.08 -15.04 -0.58
C ARG A 152 0.68 -14.43 -1.85
N MET A 153 1.10 -13.16 -1.77
CA MET A 153 1.71 -12.48 -2.92
C MET A 153 3.01 -13.16 -3.36
N ARG A 154 3.83 -13.60 -2.40
CA ARG A 154 5.09 -14.33 -2.68
C ARG A 154 4.81 -15.65 -3.40
N ALA A 155 3.89 -16.46 -2.88
CA ALA A 155 3.54 -17.75 -3.47
C ALA A 155 3.04 -17.61 -4.92
N GLU A 156 2.17 -16.62 -5.20
CA GLU A 156 1.69 -16.37 -6.57
C GLU A 156 2.80 -15.90 -7.51
N ILE A 157 3.74 -15.06 -7.02
CA ILE A 157 4.90 -14.67 -7.82
C ILE A 157 5.76 -15.89 -8.13
N GLU A 158 6.10 -16.70 -7.13
CA GLU A 158 6.89 -17.94 -7.32
C GLU A 158 6.24 -18.88 -8.34
N ARG A 159 4.91 -19.02 -8.30
CA ARG A 159 4.16 -19.80 -9.30
C ARG A 159 4.30 -19.23 -10.71
N VAL A 160 4.12 -17.93 -10.89
CA VAL A 160 4.29 -17.26 -12.19
C VAL A 160 5.70 -17.43 -12.73
N LEU A 161 6.70 -17.33 -11.87
CA LEU A 161 8.10 -17.54 -12.23
C LEU A 161 8.38 -18.99 -12.62
N GLY A 162 7.81 -19.96 -11.91
CA GLY A 162 7.90 -21.38 -12.22
C GLY A 162 7.27 -21.73 -13.58
N ASP A 163 6.10 -21.17 -13.90
CA ASP A 163 5.47 -21.30 -15.22
C ASP A 163 6.40 -20.81 -16.33
N VAL A 164 6.91 -19.58 -16.19
CA VAL A 164 7.82 -18.98 -17.16
C VAL A 164 9.10 -19.80 -17.32
N ARG A 165 9.62 -20.40 -16.24
CA ARG A 165 10.79 -21.28 -16.32
C ARG A 165 10.52 -22.53 -17.15
N ARG A 166 9.32 -23.11 -17.05
CA ARG A 166 8.90 -24.26 -17.87
C ARG A 166 8.73 -23.88 -19.34
N ASP A 167 8.17 -22.71 -19.63
CA ASP A 167 7.99 -22.23 -21.01
C ASP A 167 9.32 -21.91 -21.74
N LEU A 168 10.43 -21.82 -21.01
CA LEU A 168 11.78 -21.54 -21.54
C LEU A 168 12.66 -22.79 -21.71
N GLN A 169 12.16 -23.97 -21.32
CA GLN A 169 12.84 -25.26 -21.51
C GLN A 169 12.29 -25.94 -22.77
#